data_AF-A0A6B2TK76-F1
#
_entry.id   AF-A0A6B2TK76-F1
#
_cell.length_a   1.000
_cell.length_b   1.000
_cell.length_c   1.000
_cell.angle_alpha   90.00
_cell.angle_beta   90.00
_cell.angle_gamma   90.00
#
_symmetry.space_group_name_H-M   'P 1'
#
loop_
_entity.id
_entity.type
_entity.pdbx_description
1 polymer ?
#
loop_
_entity_poly.entity_id
_entity_poly.type
_entity_poly.pdbx_seq_one_letter_code
_entity_poly.pdbx_strand_id
1 'polypeptide(L)'
;EAALPRALATLHEQALVWGPDDRLRLVRTARELLAPAPQHPSPTGLGPTVAEATAGMSPTRVQDIVTAAGLPTTHDPVSAVQSLTALFTDRTRMSALLDEAPAESVEVLSRLVWGPPYGQVTADPARHLRWLLDRGLLLPTAPGTVVLPREAALHL
;
A
#
# COMPACT_ATOMS: atom_id res chain seq x y z
N GLU A 1 19.25 -6.62 -11.87
CA GLU A 1 20.05 -7.20 -10.77
C GLU A 1 20.89 -6.18 -9.98
N ALA A 2 21.59 -5.21 -10.60
CA ALA A 2 22.44 -4.26 -9.86
C ALA A 2 21.73 -3.09 -9.13
N ALA A 3 20.39 -3.06 -9.09
CA ALA A 3 19.64 -1.93 -8.51
C ALA A 3 19.77 -1.86 -6.98
N LEU A 4 19.64 -3.01 -6.30
CA LEU A 4 19.70 -3.07 -4.84
C LEU A 4 21.10 -2.72 -4.30
N PRO A 5 22.20 -3.32 -4.79
CA PRO A 5 23.54 -2.93 -4.32
C PRO A 5 23.85 -1.46 -4.54
N ARG A 6 23.41 -0.89 -5.68
CA ARG A 6 23.60 0.54 -5.97
C ARG A 6 22.82 1.42 -5.00
N ALA A 7 21.55 1.09 -4.74
CA ALA A 7 20.73 1.85 -3.80
C ALA A 7 21.33 1.80 -2.38
N LEU A 8 21.81 0.63 -1.94
CA LEU A 8 22.49 0.48 -0.64
C LEU A 8 23.76 1.31 -0.56
N ALA A 9 24.59 1.30 -1.61
CA ALA A 9 25.79 2.13 -1.69
C ALA A 9 25.46 3.62 -1.55
N THR A 10 24.45 4.12 -2.28
CA THR A 10 23.98 5.51 -2.17
C THR A 10 23.49 5.84 -0.76
N LEU A 11 22.72 4.95 -0.13
CA LEU A 11 22.23 5.15 1.24
C LEU A 11 23.38 5.16 2.26
N HIS A 12 24.42 4.34 2.07
CA HIS A 12 25.63 4.38 2.88
C HIS A 12 26.44 5.66 2.68
N GLU A 13 26.65 6.10 1.44
CA GLU A 13 27.33 7.36 1.09
C GLU A 13 26.64 8.57 1.73
N GLN A 14 25.31 8.56 1.80
CA GLN A 14 24.52 9.60 2.44
C GLN A 14 24.37 9.44 3.96
N ALA A 15 25.08 8.48 4.57
CA ALA A 15 25.00 8.16 5.99
C ALA A 15 23.57 7.88 6.50
N LEU A 16 22.68 7.40 5.62
CA LEU A 16 21.30 7.04 5.95
C LEU A 16 21.20 5.61 6.49
N VAL A 17 22.17 4.76 6.15
CA VAL A 17 22.27 3.36 6.60
C VAL A 17 23.69 3.07 7.12
N TRP A 18 23.80 2.26 8.17
CA TRP A 18 25.07 1.75 8.70
C TRP A 18 24.98 0.27 9.08
N GLY A 19 26.14 -0.33 9.38
CA GLY A 19 26.25 -1.74 9.70
C GLY A 19 26.72 -2.57 8.51
N PRO A 20 27.00 -3.87 8.73
CA PRO A 20 27.38 -4.79 7.67
C PRO A 20 26.18 -5.13 6.77
N ASP A 21 26.44 -5.65 5.57
CA ASP A 21 25.43 -5.98 4.56
C ASP A 21 24.33 -6.92 5.08
N ASP A 22 24.64 -7.79 6.04
CA ASP A 22 23.70 -8.73 6.67
C ASP A 22 22.92 -8.12 7.85
N ARG A 23 23.28 -6.91 8.31
CA ARG A 23 22.67 -6.21 9.45
C ARG A 23 22.62 -4.69 9.25
N LEU A 24 22.05 -4.28 8.13
CA LEU A 24 21.81 -2.87 7.84
C LEU A 24 20.88 -2.23 8.89
N ARG A 25 21.22 -1.02 9.32
CA ARG A 25 20.50 -0.21 10.28
C ARG A 25 20.22 1.16 9.68
N LEU A 26 18.95 1.55 9.69
CA LEU A 26 18.50 2.85 9.17
C LEU A 26 18.63 3.94 10.24
N VAL A 27 18.99 5.18 9.84
CA VAL A 27 18.99 6.35 10.73
C VAL A 27 17.63 6.52 11.40
N ARG A 28 17.66 6.86 12.69
CA ARG A 28 16.45 7.02 13.49
C ARG A 28 15.45 7.94 12.81
N THR A 29 15.91 9.07 12.26
CA THR A 29 15.07 10.03 11.54
C THR A 29 14.42 9.41 10.31
N ALA A 30 15.17 8.69 9.46
CA ALA A 30 14.59 8.03 8.29
C ALA A 30 13.62 6.92 8.71
N ARG A 31 13.92 6.18 9.79
CA ARG A 31 12.98 5.20 10.36
C ARG A 31 11.69 5.86 10.84
N GLU A 32 11.77 7.00 11.50
CA GLU A 32 10.60 7.76 11.97
C GLU A 32 9.80 8.34 10.80
N LEU A 33 10.45 8.81 9.73
CA LEU A 33 9.76 9.29 8.52
C LEU A 33 9.03 8.15 7.77
N LEU A 34 9.64 6.95 7.74
CA LEU A 34 9.12 5.78 7.04
C LEU A 34 8.15 4.94 7.89
N ALA A 35 8.16 5.07 9.21
CA ALA A 35 7.26 4.38 10.13
C ALA A 35 6.07 5.29 10.47
N PRO A 36 4.94 5.18 9.75
CA PRO A 36 3.75 5.92 10.09
C PRO A 36 3.27 5.48 11.47
N ALA A 37 2.56 6.38 12.14
CA ALA A 37 1.76 6.05 13.30
C ALA A 37 0.37 6.67 13.11
N PRO A 38 -0.68 6.16 13.76
CA PRO A 38 -2.04 6.73 13.66
C PRO A 38 -2.12 8.23 13.96
N GLN A 39 -1.15 8.78 14.70
CA GLN A 39 -1.07 10.18 15.11
C GLN A 39 -0.07 11.00 14.27
N HIS A 40 0.72 10.34 13.42
CA HIS A 40 1.74 10.93 12.56
C HIS A 40 1.67 10.28 11.17
N PRO A 41 0.82 10.79 10.25
CA PRO A 41 0.82 10.32 8.87
C PRO A 41 2.23 10.50 8.28
N SER A 42 2.71 9.50 7.54
CA SER A 42 4.06 9.54 6.99
C SER A 42 4.21 10.72 6.02
N PRO A 43 5.23 11.58 6.19
CA PRO A 43 5.47 12.74 5.31
C PRO A 43 5.98 12.35 3.92
N THR A 44 6.09 11.05 3.62
CA THR A 44 6.59 10.53 2.35
C THR A 44 5.61 10.66 1.19
N GLY A 45 4.35 11.04 1.46
CA GLY A 45 3.29 11.07 0.44
C GLY A 45 2.78 9.69 0.03
N LEU A 46 3.35 8.60 0.56
CA LEU A 46 3.02 7.23 0.17
C LEU A 46 1.77 6.65 0.84
N GLY A 47 1.15 7.40 1.75
CA GLY A 47 -0.03 6.95 2.49
C GLY A 47 0.25 6.00 3.67
N PRO A 48 -0.83 5.61 4.39
CA PRO A 48 -0.79 4.62 5.44
C PRO A 48 -0.51 3.23 4.87
N THR A 49 -0.05 2.32 5.71
CA THR A 49 0.03 0.89 5.39
C THR A 49 -1.36 0.29 5.19
N VAL A 50 -1.47 -0.85 4.52
CA VAL A 50 -2.72 -1.64 4.45
C VAL A 50 -3.29 -1.89 5.86
N ALA A 51 -2.44 -2.21 6.83
CA ALA A 51 -2.85 -2.49 8.21
C ALA A 51 -3.48 -1.26 8.90
N GLU A 52 -2.92 -0.08 8.68
CA GLU A 52 -3.46 1.18 9.22
C GLU A 52 -4.73 1.59 8.48
N ALA A 53 -4.76 1.48 7.15
CA ALA A 53 -5.91 1.85 6.34
C ALA A 53 -7.13 0.95 6.59
N THR A 54 -6.90 -0.32 6.95
CA THR A 54 -7.96 -1.27 7.33
C THR A 54 -8.32 -1.20 8.82
N ALA A 55 -7.62 -0.40 9.62
CA ALA A 55 -7.93 -0.25 11.03
C ALA A 55 -9.33 0.34 11.23
N GLY A 56 -10.22 -0.43 11.87
CA GLY A 56 -11.62 -0.05 12.08
C GLY A 56 -12.59 -0.50 10.99
N MET A 57 -12.11 -1.14 9.91
CA MET A 57 -13.01 -1.85 8.99
C MET A 57 -13.65 -3.06 9.67
N SER A 58 -14.84 -3.44 9.21
CA SER A 58 -15.47 -4.68 9.67
C SER A 58 -14.69 -5.90 9.16
N PRO A 59 -14.57 -6.97 9.97
CA PRO A 59 -13.98 -8.24 9.56
C PRO A 59 -14.49 -8.75 8.21
N THR A 60 -15.81 -8.71 8.01
CA THR A 60 -16.45 -9.14 6.76
C THR A 60 -15.97 -8.34 5.57
N ARG A 61 -15.86 -7.00 5.68
CA ARG A 61 -15.40 -6.17 4.57
C ARG A 61 -13.96 -6.47 4.18
N VAL A 62 -13.08 -6.75 5.15
CA VAL A 62 -11.70 -7.15 4.85
C VAL A 62 -11.67 -8.49 4.13
N GLN A 63 -12.53 -9.45 4.51
CA GLN A 63 -12.62 -10.74 3.82
C GLN A 63 -13.19 -10.64 2.40
N ASP A 64 -14.16 -9.74 2.18
CA ASP A 64 -14.68 -9.46 0.85
C ASP A 64 -13.56 -8.96 -0.07
N ILE A 65 -12.69 -8.08 0.46
CA ILE A 65 -11.53 -7.55 -0.26
C ILE A 65 -10.52 -8.67 -0.58
N VAL A 66 -10.16 -9.49 0.41
CA VAL A 66 -9.26 -10.64 0.22
C VAL A 66 -9.79 -11.57 -0.88
N THR A 67 -11.08 -11.89 -0.83
CA THR A 67 -11.73 -12.77 -1.82
C THR A 67 -11.74 -12.14 -3.21
N ALA A 68 -12.10 -10.86 -3.32
CA ALA A 68 -12.15 -10.13 -4.59
C ALA A 68 -10.75 -9.88 -5.20
N ALA A 69 -9.70 -9.88 -4.36
CA ALA A 69 -8.30 -9.88 -4.80
C ALA A 69 -7.79 -11.29 -5.20
N GLY A 70 -8.64 -12.31 -5.24
CA GLY A 70 -8.29 -13.67 -5.65
C GLY A 70 -7.51 -14.46 -4.61
N LEU A 71 -7.50 -14.01 -3.35
CA LEU A 71 -6.85 -14.70 -2.23
C LEU A 71 -7.82 -15.67 -1.55
N PRO A 72 -7.31 -16.77 -0.95
CA PRO A 72 -8.13 -17.64 -0.12
C PRO A 72 -8.60 -16.89 1.14
N THR A 73 -9.84 -17.16 1.56
CA THR A 73 -10.41 -16.63 2.80
C THR A 73 -9.58 -17.08 4.01
N THR A 74 -9.42 -16.20 5.01
CA THR A 74 -8.71 -16.52 6.25
C THR A 74 -9.67 -16.78 7.41
N HIS A 75 -9.13 -17.24 8.54
CA HIS A 75 -9.91 -17.57 9.74
C HIS A 75 -10.12 -16.35 10.67
N ASP A 76 -9.33 -15.29 10.50
CA ASP A 76 -9.39 -14.07 11.31
C ASP A 76 -8.97 -12.83 10.51
N PRO A 77 -9.34 -11.61 10.98
CA PRO A 77 -9.05 -10.36 10.29
C PRO A 77 -7.55 -10.01 10.21
N VAL A 78 -6.75 -10.39 11.20
CA VAL A 78 -5.31 -10.09 11.22
C VAL A 78 -4.62 -10.88 10.12
N SER A 79 -4.92 -12.17 10.00
CA SER A 79 -4.44 -13.01 8.88
C SER A 79 -4.94 -12.51 7.53
N ALA A 80 -6.16 -11.96 7.45
CA ALA A 80 -6.72 -11.39 6.22
C ALA A 80 -5.89 -10.18 5.76
N VAL A 81 -5.64 -9.23 6.67
CA VAL A 81 -4.79 -8.06 6.43
C VAL A 81 -3.37 -8.48 6.04
N GLN A 82 -2.78 -9.44 6.76
CA GLN A 82 -1.44 -9.96 6.42
C GLN A 82 -1.39 -10.59 5.03
N SER A 83 -2.41 -11.32 4.62
CA SER A 83 -2.50 -11.94 3.29
C SER A 83 -2.60 -10.87 2.20
N LEU A 84 -3.36 -9.81 2.43
CA LEU A 84 -3.46 -8.67 1.52
C LEU A 84 -2.15 -7.88 1.44
N THR A 85 -1.53 -7.57 2.57
CA THR A 85 -0.19 -6.94 2.62
C THR A 85 0.84 -7.78 1.87
N ALA A 86 0.83 -9.11 2.03
CA ALA A 86 1.74 -10.01 1.34
C ALA A 86 1.50 -10.01 -0.18
N LEU A 87 0.24 -9.97 -0.64
CA LEU A 87 -0.07 -9.80 -2.06
C LEU A 87 0.49 -8.49 -2.61
N PHE A 88 0.27 -7.37 -1.91
CA PHE A 88 0.71 -6.05 -2.36
C PHE A 88 2.21 -5.82 -2.20
N THR A 89 2.96 -6.71 -1.54
CA THR A 89 4.43 -6.62 -1.45
C THR A 89 5.12 -7.57 -2.45
N ASP A 90 4.38 -8.56 -2.97
CA ASP A 90 4.88 -9.48 -4.00
C ASP A 90 4.82 -8.81 -5.37
N ARG A 91 5.99 -8.43 -5.89
CA ARG A 91 6.10 -7.72 -7.18
C ARG A 91 5.43 -8.45 -8.34
N THR A 92 5.56 -9.76 -8.42
CA THR A 92 5.05 -10.53 -9.56
C THR A 92 3.53 -10.62 -9.49
N ARG A 93 3.00 -10.94 -8.30
CA ARG A 93 1.55 -11.07 -8.08
C ARG A 93 0.85 -9.72 -8.15
N MET A 94 1.49 -8.66 -7.66
CA MET A 94 0.97 -7.30 -7.75
C MET A 94 0.94 -6.81 -9.19
N SER A 95 1.98 -7.06 -9.99
CA SER A 95 1.97 -6.75 -11.42
C SER A 95 0.81 -7.46 -12.12
N ALA A 96 0.64 -8.77 -11.87
CA ALA A 96 -0.46 -9.53 -12.46
C ALA A 96 -1.84 -8.99 -12.06
N LEU A 97 -2.02 -8.54 -10.81
CA LEU A 97 -3.25 -7.89 -10.37
C LEU A 97 -3.49 -6.56 -11.10
N LEU A 98 -2.45 -5.74 -11.27
CA LEU A 98 -2.54 -4.46 -11.99
C LEU A 98 -2.77 -4.66 -13.49
N ASP A 99 -2.29 -5.75 -14.09
CA ASP A 99 -2.54 -6.10 -15.48
C ASP A 99 -4.03 -6.41 -15.75
N GLU A 100 -4.80 -6.80 -14.73
CA GLU A 100 -6.25 -6.98 -14.80
C GLU A 100 -7.05 -5.66 -14.64
N ALA A 101 -6.38 -4.57 -14.29
CA ALA A 101 -7.03 -3.31 -13.98
C ALA A 101 -7.59 -2.63 -15.25
N PRO A 102 -8.82 -2.07 -15.19
CA PRO A 102 -9.28 -1.14 -16.22
C PRO A 102 -8.29 0.03 -16.39
N ALA A 103 -8.13 0.53 -17.62
CA ALA A 103 -7.20 1.62 -17.91
C ALA A 103 -7.49 2.87 -17.06
N GLU A 104 -8.77 3.18 -16.84
CA GLU A 104 -9.19 4.30 -16.00
C GLU A 104 -8.84 4.09 -14.52
N SER A 105 -8.79 2.84 -14.05
CA SER A 105 -8.34 2.51 -12.69
C SER A 105 -6.85 2.78 -12.52
N VAL A 106 -6.03 2.39 -13.49
CA VAL A 106 -4.57 2.67 -13.47
C VAL A 106 -4.32 4.17 -13.49
N GLU A 107 -5.05 4.93 -14.31
CA GLU A 107 -4.90 6.39 -14.36
C GLU A 107 -5.20 7.05 -13.01
N VAL A 108 -6.25 6.60 -12.30
CA VAL A 108 -6.55 7.08 -10.93
C VAL A 108 -5.39 6.78 -9.99
N LEU A 109 -4.85 5.57 -10.01
CA LEU A 109 -3.71 5.18 -9.18
C LEU A 109 -2.48 6.05 -9.46
N SER A 110 -2.12 6.27 -10.73
CA SER A 110 -0.99 7.12 -11.11
C SER A 110 -1.12 8.56 -10.63
N ARG A 111 -2.34 9.12 -10.58
CA ARG A 111 -2.57 10.47 -10.05
C ARG A 111 -2.36 10.56 -8.53
N LEU A 112 -2.68 9.49 -7.79
CA LEU A 112 -2.56 9.45 -6.33
C LEU A 112 -1.12 9.21 -5.85
N VAL A 113 -0.30 8.51 -6.63
CA VAL A 113 1.12 8.25 -6.31
C VAL A 113 1.95 9.54 -6.20
N TRP A 114 1.70 10.49 -7.12
CA TRP A 114 2.41 11.77 -7.17
C TRP A 114 1.67 12.89 -6.43
N GLY A 115 0.48 12.59 -5.91
CA GLY A 115 -0.36 13.50 -5.16
C GLY A 115 -0.43 13.14 -3.66
N PRO A 116 -1.31 13.79 -2.89
CA PRO A 116 -1.69 13.22 -1.60
C PRO A 116 -2.30 11.82 -1.85
N PRO A 117 -2.01 10.84 -0.98
CA PRO A 117 -2.49 9.47 -1.16
C PRO A 117 -4.01 9.33 -0.93
N TYR A 118 -4.70 10.46 -0.67
CA TYR A 118 -6.13 10.52 -0.39
C TYR A 118 -6.90 11.03 -1.58
N GLY A 119 -8.03 10.39 -1.86
CA GLY A 119 -8.98 10.79 -2.88
C GLY A 119 -10.39 10.95 -2.31
N GLN A 120 -11.26 11.57 -3.09
CA GLN A 120 -12.70 11.61 -2.80
C GLN A 120 -13.43 10.63 -3.73
N VAL A 121 -14.46 9.99 -3.21
CA VAL A 121 -15.32 9.05 -3.94
C VAL A 121 -16.78 9.37 -3.66
N THR A 122 -17.63 9.22 -4.67
CA THR A 122 -19.08 9.34 -4.51
C THR A 122 -19.65 8.12 -3.80
N ALA A 123 -20.86 8.25 -3.22
CA ALA A 123 -21.55 7.13 -2.58
C ALA A 123 -21.87 5.97 -3.55
N ASP A 124 -22.07 6.29 -4.83
CA ASP A 124 -22.11 5.33 -5.94
C ASP A 124 -20.88 5.55 -6.83
N PRO A 125 -19.77 4.82 -6.61
CA PRO A 125 -18.56 4.99 -7.39
C PRO A 125 -18.74 4.48 -8.81
N ALA A 126 -18.03 5.09 -9.76
CA ALA A 126 -17.90 4.53 -11.10
C ALA A 126 -17.27 3.11 -11.06
N ARG A 127 -17.54 2.29 -12.10
CA ARG A 127 -17.09 0.89 -12.15
C ARG A 127 -15.58 0.72 -11.97
N HIS A 128 -14.77 1.62 -12.53
CA HIS A 128 -13.31 1.59 -12.41
C HIS A 128 -12.84 1.90 -10.96
N LEU A 129 -13.55 2.76 -10.23
CA LEU A 129 -13.26 3.01 -8.81
C LEU A 129 -13.73 1.84 -7.93
N ARG A 130 -14.90 1.25 -8.21
CA ARG A 130 -15.37 0.03 -7.53
C ARG A 130 -14.37 -1.11 -7.65
N TRP A 131 -13.80 -1.32 -8.84
CA TRP A 131 -12.78 -2.35 -9.05
C TRP A 131 -11.57 -2.19 -8.13
N LEU A 132 -11.09 -0.94 -7.94
CA LEU A 132 -9.99 -0.64 -7.01
C LEU A 132 -10.38 -0.86 -5.55
N LEU A 133 -11.58 -0.43 -5.17
CA LEU A 133 -12.13 -0.56 -3.80
C LEU A 133 -12.36 -2.02 -3.40
N ASP A 134 -12.83 -2.84 -4.33
CA ASP A 134 -13.10 -4.25 -4.08
C ASP A 134 -11.81 -5.06 -3.95
N ARG A 135 -10.73 -4.65 -4.61
CA ARG A 135 -9.41 -5.31 -4.51
C ARG A 135 -8.49 -4.72 -3.45
N GLY A 136 -8.93 -3.70 -2.71
CA GLY A 136 -8.13 -3.05 -1.67
C GLY A 136 -7.00 -2.17 -2.20
N LEU A 137 -6.96 -1.89 -3.50
CA LEU A 137 -6.01 -0.95 -4.13
C LEU A 137 -6.37 0.50 -3.79
N LEU A 138 -7.62 0.75 -3.41
CA LEU A 138 -8.05 1.92 -2.65
C LEU A 138 -8.86 1.44 -1.44
N LEU A 139 -8.62 2.05 -0.28
CA LEU A 139 -9.26 1.67 0.98
C LEU A 139 -10.09 2.86 1.52
N PRO A 140 -11.37 2.66 1.88
CA PRO A 140 -12.18 3.73 2.46
C PRO A 140 -11.70 4.07 3.88
N THR A 141 -11.50 5.36 4.17
CA THR A 141 -11.09 5.84 5.51
C THR A 141 -12.20 6.58 6.24
N ALA A 142 -13.12 7.20 5.49
CA ALA A 142 -14.30 7.90 5.99
C ALA A 142 -15.37 7.93 4.88
N PRO A 143 -16.64 8.27 5.18
CA PRO A 143 -17.65 8.44 4.15
C PRO A 143 -17.18 9.40 3.04
N GLY A 144 -17.14 8.89 1.81
CA GLY A 144 -16.69 9.65 0.63
C GLY A 144 -15.18 9.87 0.51
N THR A 145 -14.36 9.32 1.40
CA THR A 145 -12.89 9.46 1.36
C THR A 145 -12.21 8.10 1.24
N VAL A 146 -11.20 8.04 0.37
CA VAL A 146 -10.39 6.85 0.10
C VAL A 146 -8.92 7.16 0.25
N VAL A 147 -8.12 6.12 0.45
CA VAL A 147 -6.67 6.21 0.51
C VAL A 147 -6.01 5.13 -0.32
N LEU A 148 -4.91 5.47 -0.99
CA LEU A 148 -3.97 4.55 -1.63
C LEU A 148 -3.04 3.98 -0.54
N PRO A 149 -3.09 2.68 -0.22
CA PRO A 149 -2.17 2.09 0.74
C PRO A 149 -0.74 2.07 0.17
N ARG A 150 0.23 2.25 1.07
CA ARG A 150 1.65 2.36 0.73
C ARG A 150 2.17 1.19 -0.08
N GLU A 151 1.82 -0.03 0.31
CA GLU A 151 2.27 -1.23 -0.35
C GLU A 151 1.89 -1.18 -1.83
N ALA A 152 0.66 -0.76 -2.16
CA ALA A 152 0.26 -0.54 -3.54
C ALA A 152 0.99 0.63 -4.20
N ALA A 153 1.16 1.76 -3.50
CA ALA A 153 1.87 2.93 -4.03
C ALA A 153 3.31 2.61 -4.46
N LEU A 154 4.02 1.73 -3.73
CA LEU A 154 5.40 1.35 -4.02
C LEU A 154 5.57 0.53 -5.31
N HIS A 155 4.48 0.02 -5.88
CA HIS A 155 4.49 -0.77 -7.11
C HIS A 155 4.12 0.02 -8.37
N LEU A 156 3.74 1.29 -8.23
CA LEU A 156 3.24 2.14 -9.32
C LEU A 156 4.32 3.06 -9.91
#